data_AF-A0A7S4MGI1-F1
#
_entry.id   AF-A0A7S4MGI1-F1
#
_cell.length_a   1.000
_cell.length_b   1.000
_cell.length_c   1.000
_cell.angle_alpha   90.00
_cell.angle_beta   90.00
_cell.angle_gamma   90.00
#
_symmetry.space_group_name_H-M   'P 1'
#
loop_
_entity.id
_entity.type
_entity.pdbx_description
1 polymer ?
#
loop_
_entity_poly.entity_id
_entity_poly.type
_entity_poly.pdbx_seq_one_letter_code
_entity_poly.pdbx_strand_id
1 'polypeptide(L)'
;TEFVTDDGVGIKPSAWLFVPPVCETGTCKLAILPGGCDAFTDDPPQGGSDGDMARYGIANGIVILKPCQGGSIDQNRFPTNHENLRGMVDVYGQLSADYATQKGFQMEPIGKMLKRLLGVEQ
;
A
#
# COMPACT_ATOMS: atom_id res chain seq x y z
N THR A 1 0.67 -6.63 -12.01
CA THR A 1 -0.49 -7.54 -11.95
C THR A 1 -1.42 -7.03 -10.89
N GLU A 2 -2.69 -6.87 -11.20
CA GLU A 2 -3.75 -6.42 -10.27
C GLU A 2 -3.64 -7.20 -8.95
N PHE A 3 -3.44 -6.48 -7.85
CA PHE A 3 -3.32 -7.06 -6.51
C PHE A 3 -4.69 -7.18 -5.81
N VAL A 4 -5.70 -6.46 -6.31
CA VAL A 4 -7.06 -6.37 -5.76
C VAL A 4 -8.00 -5.92 -6.87
N THR A 5 -9.27 -6.35 -6.85
CA THR A 5 -10.35 -5.69 -7.59
C THR A 5 -10.59 -4.27 -7.04
N ASP A 6 -10.90 -3.32 -7.92
CA ASP A 6 -11.34 -1.99 -7.48
C ASP A 6 -12.74 -2.08 -6.88
N ASP A 7 -12.81 -2.08 -5.54
CA ASP A 7 -14.06 -2.18 -4.78
C ASP A 7 -14.59 -0.79 -4.35
N GLY A 8 -14.02 0.31 -4.88
CA GLY A 8 -14.45 1.67 -4.56
C GLY A 8 -14.09 2.10 -3.13
N VAL A 9 -12.93 1.67 -2.63
CA VAL A 9 -12.47 1.89 -1.25
C VAL A 9 -11.21 2.77 -1.16
N GLY A 10 -10.89 3.50 -2.23
CA GLY A 10 -9.81 4.49 -2.23
C GLY A 10 -8.40 3.92 -2.34
N ILE A 11 -8.24 2.61 -2.57
CA ILE A 11 -6.95 1.96 -2.82
C ILE A 11 -6.84 1.61 -4.31
N LYS A 12 -5.66 1.82 -4.90
CA LYS A 12 -5.38 1.37 -6.26
C LYS A 12 -5.17 -0.16 -6.27
N PRO A 13 -5.42 -0.82 -7.39
CA PRO A 13 -5.08 -2.24 -7.58
C PRO A 13 -3.58 -2.51 -7.70
N SER A 14 -2.74 -1.48 -7.58
CA SER A 14 -1.28 -1.53 -7.76
C SER A 14 -0.53 -1.04 -6.53
N ALA A 15 0.74 -1.40 -6.44
CA ALA A 15 1.64 -1.04 -5.36
C ALA A 15 3.07 -0.93 -5.89
N TRP A 16 3.89 -0.12 -5.24
CA TRP A 16 5.33 -0.17 -5.45
C TRP A 16 5.98 -1.17 -4.51
N LEU A 17 6.98 -1.88 -5.04
CA LEU A 17 7.86 -2.73 -4.28
C LEU A 17 9.29 -2.32 -4.57
N PHE A 18 9.99 -1.81 -3.56
CA PHE A 18 11.41 -1.54 -3.64
C PHE A 18 12.19 -2.63 -2.88
N VAL A 19 13.02 -3.36 -3.61
CA VAL A 19 13.90 -4.41 -3.08
C VAL A 19 15.34 -3.90 -3.17
N PRO A 20 16.02 -3.63 -2.04
CA PRO A 20 17.44 -3.32 -2.06
C PRO A 20 18.26 -4.48 -2.64
N PRO A 21 19.39 -4.22 -3.34
CA PRO A 21 20.23 -5.30 -3.90
C PRO A 21 20.66 -6.36 -2.87
N VAL A 22 20.91 -5.95 -1.62
CA VAL A 22 21.26 -6.85 -0.51
C VAL A 22 20.13 -7.83 -0.12
N CYS A 23 18.89 -7.51 -0.52
CA CYS A 23 17.69 -8.30 -0.22
C CYS A 23 17.29 -9.24 -1.34
N GLU A 24 17.96 -9.22 -2.50
CA GLU A 24 17.65 -10.13 -3.61
C GLU A 24 18.02 -11.58 -3.30
N THR A 25 19.03 -11.79 -2.46
CA THR A 25 19.55 -13.13 -2.12
C THR A 25 19.62 -13.40 -0.61
N GLY A 26 19.23 -12.43 0.22
CA GLY A 26 19.32 -12.49 1.67
C GLY A 26 17.97 -12.38 2.40
N THR A 27 17.98 -12.60 3.70
CA THR A 27 16.82 -12.32 4.56
C THR A 27 16.79 -10.84 4.92
N CYS A 28 15.70 -10.16 4.54
CA CYS A 28 15.48 -8.75 4.83
C CYS A 28 14.22 -8.53 5.65
N LYS A 29 14.14 -7.35 6.26
CA LYS A 29 12.94 -6.84 6.92
C LYS A 29 11.99 -6.29 5.86
N LEU A 30 10.71 -6.19 6.18
CA LEU A 30 9.70 -5.56 5.35
C LEU A 30 9.10 -4.36 6.07
N ALA A 31 9.06 -3.22 5.40
CA ALA A 31 8.30 -2.05 5.81
C ALA A 31 7.14 -1.84 4.84
N ILE A 32 5.95 -1.57 5.39
CA ILE A 32 4.76 -1.25 4.61
C ILE A 32 4.47 0.23 4.82
N LEU A 33 4.49 1.00 3.74
CA LEU A 33 4.31 2.45 3.75
C LEU A 33 3.16 2.84 2.83
N PRO A 34 1.89 2.71 3.23
CA PRO A 34 0.77 3.14 2.39
C PRO A 34 0.84 4.64 2.12
N GLY A 35 0.52 5.06 0.88
CA GLY A 35 0.41 6.47 0.54
C GLY A 35 0.02 6.68 -0.90
N GLY A 36 -0.20 7.94 -1.29
CA GLY A 36 -0.50 8.29 -2.68
C GLY A 36 0.61 7.83 -3.63
N CYS A 37 0.23 7.12 -4.67
CA CYS A 37 1.03 6.81 -5.85
C CYS A 37 0.16 6.28 -6.98
N ASP A 38 0.68 6.28 -8.20
CA ASP A 38 0.18 5.47 -9.30
C ASP A 38 1.34 4.63 -9.87
N ALA A 39 1.41 3.36 -9.45
CA ALA A 39 2.52 2.50 -9.83
C ALA A 39 2.62 2.17 -11.32
N PHE A 40 1.61 2.54 -12.13
CA PHE A 40 1.65 2.35 -13.58
C PHE A 40 2.23 3.53 -14.33
N THR A 41 2.20 4.72 -13.73
CA THR A 41 2.62 5.97 -14.39
C THR A 41 3.72 6.71 -13.66
N ASP A 42 3.86 6.49 -12.36
CA ASP A 42 4.85 7.18 -11.54
C ASP A 42 6.18 6.41 -11.58
N ASP A 43 7.28 7.15 -11.75
CA ASP A 43 8.62 6.61 -11.56
C ASP A 43 8.83 6.18 -10.10
N PRO A 44 9.65 5.14 -9.84
CA PRO A 44 10.05 4.79 -8.49
C PRO A 44 10.55 6.02 -7.73
N PRO A 45 10.31 6.12 -6.42
CA PRO A 45 10.48 7.37 -5.70
C PRO A 45 11.96 7.77 -5.67
N GLN A 46 12.31 8.85 -6.40
CA GLN A 46 13.68 9.35 -6.49
C GLN A 46 14.01 10.46 -5.48
N GLY A 47 13.01 10.96 -4.75
CA GLY A 47 13.14 12.01 -3.74
C GLY A 47 11.97 12.06 -2.76
N GLY A 48 12.01 13.02 -1.83
CA GLY A 48 11.02 13.15 -0.75
C GLY A 48 11.05 11.99 0.24
N SER A 49 9.99 11.87 1.06
CA SER A 49 9.92 10.87 2.13
C SER A 49 10.07 9.43 1.62
N ASP A 50 9.54 9.12 0.45
CA ASP A 50 9.63 7.77 -0.12
C ASP A 50 11.07 7.45 -0.58
N GLY A 51 11.76 8.41 -1.21
CA GLY A 51 13.16 8.25 -1.61
C GLY A 51 14.10 8.15 -0.40
N ASP A 52 13.84 8.92 0.65
CA ASP A 52 14.61 8.84 1.90
C ASP A 52 14.41 7.49 2.60
N MET A 53 13.17 6.98 2.61
CA MET A 53 12.90 5.63 3.11
C MET A 53 13.57 4.55 2.26
N ALA A 54 13.59 4.67 0.93
CA ALA A 54 14.31 3.74 0.06
C ALA A 54 15.81 3.71 0.37
N ARG A 55 16.45 4.88 0.53
CA ARG A 55 17.86 4.98 0.94
C ARG A 55 18.11 4.37 2.31
N TYR A 56 17.22 4.65 3.28
CA TYR A 56 17.29 4.03 4.60
C TYR A 56 17.17 2.50 4.52
N GLY A 57 16.29 2.00 3.66
CA GLY A 57 16.10 0.56 3.45
C GLY A 57 17.31 -0.13 2.85
N ILE A 58 18.04 0.53 1.94
CA ILE A 58 19.32 0.03 1.41
C ILE A 58 20.32 -0.20 2.54
N ALA A 59 20.51 0.79 3.41
CA ALA A 59 21.50 0.71 4.49
C ALA A 59 21.15 -0.31 5.58
N ASN A 60 19.87 -0.70 5.70
CA ASN A 60 19.37 -1.49 6.82
C ASN A 60 18.77 -2.85 6.42
N GLY A 61 18.83 -3.23 5.14
CA GLY A 61 18.24 -4.47 4.65
C GLY A 61 16.72 -4.48 4.82
N ILE A 62 16.04 -3.44 4.36
CA ILE A 62 14.58 -3.29 4.45
C ILE A 62 13.99 -3.20 3.03
N VAL A 63 13.16 -4.17 2.69
CA VAL A 63 12.25 -4.11 1.53
C VAL A 63 11.10 -3.18 1.86
N ILE A 64 10.68 -2.36 0.90
CA ILE A 64 9.57 -1.42 1.08
C ILE A 64 8.42 -1.80 0.15
N LEU A 65 7.27 -2.09 0.73
CA LEU A 65 6.00 -2.20 0.02
C LEU A 65 5.22 -0.91 0.25
N LYS A 66 4.83 -0.22 -0.83
CA LYS A 66 3.96 0.96 -0.80
C LYS A 66 2.64 0.64 -1.52
N PRO A 67 1.61 0.20 -0.80
CA PRO A 67 0.26 0.09 -1.35
C PRO A 67 -0.25 1.48 -1.79
N CYS A 68 -0.64 1.62 -3.05
CA CYS A 68 -1.02 2.92 -3.60
C CYS A 68 -2.43 3.32 -3.17
N GLN A 69 -2.54 4.48 -2.52
CA GLN A 69 -3.80 5.13 -2.17
C GLN A 69 -4.23 6.10 -3.28
N GLY A 70 -5.48 6.57 -3.24
CA GLY A 70 -6.05 7.44 -4.28
C GLY A 70 -6.75 6.66 -5.41
N GLY A 71 -7.24 5.46 -5.08
CA GLY A 71 -8.18 4.71 -5.92
C GLY A 71 -9.55 5.38 -5.99
N SER A 72 -10.47 4.79 -6.76
CA SER A 72 -11.85 5.26 -6.82
C SER A 72 -12.54 5.05 -5.45
N ILE A 73 -13.52 5.90 -5.12
CA ILE A 73 -14.31 5.79 -3.90
C ILE A 73 -15.78 5.82 -4.27
N ASP A 74 -16.53 4.82 -3.83
CA ASP A 74 -17.99 4.83 -3.93
C ASP A 74 -18.56 5.86 -2.94
N GLN A 75 -18.82 7.06 -3.42
CA GLN A 75 -19.35 8.16 -2.61
C GLN A 75 -20.83 7.95 -2.23
N ASN A 76 -21.57 7.07 -2.92
CA ASN A 76 -22.93 6.74 -2.51
C ASN A 76 -22.91 5.86 -1.26
N ARG A 77 -21.94 4.93 -1.21
CA ARG A 77 -21.73 4.04 -0.06
C ARG A 77 -20.97 4.71 1.08
N PHE A 78 -20.02 5.59 0.76
CA PHE A 78 -19.14 6.26 1.73
C PHE A 78 -19.13 7.79 1.55
N PRO A 79 -20.26 8.48 1.82
CA PRO A 79 -20.40 9.90 1.52
C PRO A 79 -19.51 10.82 2.36
N THR A 80 -19.03 10.35 3.51
CA THR A 80 -18.21 11.13 4.46
C THR A 80 -16.73 10.72 4.43
N ASN A 81 -16.27 10.09 3.36
CA ASN A 81 -14.93 9.53 3.28
C ASN A 81 -13.87 10.55 2.84
N HIS A 82 -13.57 11.49 3.73
CA HIS A 82 -12.65 12.60 3.47
C HIS A 82 -11.18 12.16 3.36
N GLU A 83 -10.74 11.14 4.10
CA GLU A 83 -9.32 10.76 4.13
C GLU A 83 -8.91 10.09 2.83
N ASN A 84 -9.73 9.18 2.33
CA ASN A 84 -9.43 8.46 1.10
C ASN A 84 -9.51 9.39 -0.12
N LEU A 85 -10.39 10.41 -0.09
CA LEU A 85 -10.45 11.45 -1.12
C LEU A 85 -9.15 12.28 -1.18
N ARG A 86 -8.39 12.31 -0.09
CA ARG A 86 -7.06 12.93 -0.01
C ARG A 86 -5.92 11.97 -0.36
N GLY A 87 -6.24 10.75 -0.79
CA GLY A 87 -5.25 9.71 -1.08
C GLY A 87 -4.55 9.18 0.18
N MET A 88 -5.27 9.10 1.30
CA MET A 88 -4.74 8.59 2.57
C MET A 88 -5.48 7.32 3.00
N VAL A 89 -4.85 6.54 3.89
CA VAL A 89 -5.48 5.37 4.49
C VAL A 89 -6.57 5.77 5.46
N ASP A 90 -7.66 5.01 5.51
CA ASP A 90 -8.70 5.12 6.51
C ASP A 90 -8.18 4.73 7.90
N VAL A 91 -7.87 5.75 8.70
CA VAL A 91 -7.44 5.60 10.10
C VAL A 91 -8.53 5.99 11.10
N TYR A 92 -9.73 6.37 10.61
CA TYR A 92 -10.83 6.85 11.43
C TYR A 92 -12.10 5.99 11.31
N GLY A 93 -12.10 4.96 10.46
CA GLY A 93 -13.24 4.09 10.24
C GLY A 93 -14.31 4.67 9.32
N GLN A 94 -13.91 5.53 8.37
CA GLN A 94 -14.81 6.15 7.39
C GLN A 94 -15.35 5.14 6.35
N LEU A 95 -14.66 4.02 6.15
CA LEU A 95 -15.11 2.90 5.32
C LEU A 95 -15.81 1.82 6.15
N SER A 96 -15.37 1.57 7.38
CA SER A 96 -15.91 0.54 8.28
C SER A 96 -15.41 0.72 9.71
N ALA A 97 -16.17 0.22 10.70
CA ALA A 97 -15.68 0.06 12.08
C ALA A 97 -14.48 -0.91 12.18
N ASP A 98 -14.33 -1.81 11.20
CA ASP A 98 -13.27 -2.81 11.15
C ASP A 98 -11.95 -2.29 10.53
N TYR A 99 -11.80 -0.97 10.34
CA TYR A 99 -10.68 -0.36 9.61
C TYR A 99 -9.28 -0.77 10.10
N ALA A 100 -9.15 -1.09 11.40
CA ALA A 100 -7.89 -1.52 12.01
C ALA A 100 -7.68 -3.05 11.99
N THR A 101 -8.60 -3.83 11.43
CA THR A 101 -8.56 -5.29 11.42
C THR A 101 -8.20 -5.82 10.01
N GLN A 102 -7.87 -7.10 9.91
CA GLN A 102 -7.64 -7.75 8.60
C GLN A 102 -8.88 -7.78 7.68
N LYS A 103 -10.07 -7.46 8.21
CA LYS A 103 -11.32 -7.36 7.44
C LYS A 103 -11.65 -5.91 7.03
N GLY A 104 -10.83 -4.94 7.44
CA GLY A 104 -11.01 -3.55 7.04
C GLY A 104 -10.86 -3.40 5.53
N PHE A 105 -11.70 -2.59 4.90
CA PHE A 105 -11.76 -2.46 3.45
C PHE A 105 -10.41 -2.15 2.77
N GLN A 106 -9.49 -1.46 3.46
CA GLN A 106 -8.13 -1.22 2.95
C GLN A 106 -7.07 -2.14 3.54
N MET A 107 -7.28 -2.67 4.74
CA MET A 107 -6.32 -3.58 5.37
C MET A 107 -6.37 -4.98 4.76
N GLU A 108 -7.55 -5.45 4.35
CA GLU A 108 -7.72 -6.73 3.66
C GLU A 108 -6.88 -6.78 2.36
N PRO A 109 -7.00 -5.83 1.42
CA PRO A 109 -6.19 -5.85 0.22
C PRO A 109 -4.69 -5.73 0.49
N ILE A 110 -4.27 -4.90 1.45
CA ILE A 110 -2.86 -4.79 1.86
C ILE A 110 -2.37 -6.14 2.42
N GLY A 111 -3.19 -6.83 3.21
CA GLY A 111 -2.90 -8.17 3.69
C GLY A 111 -2.76 -9.19 2.56
N LYS A 112 -3.59 -9.11 1.53
CA LYS A 112 -3.48 -9.96 0.31
C LYS A 112 -2.18 -9.68 -0.46
N MET A 113 -1.79 -8.41 -0.62
CA MET A 113 -0.50 -8.03 -1.21
C MET A 113 0.68 -8.64 -0.43
N LEU A 114 0.63 -8.53 0.90
CA LEU A 114 1.66 -9.07 1.79
C LEU A 114 1.78 -10.60 1.67
N LYS A 115 0.66 -11.32 1.75
CA LYS A 115 0.64 -12.78 1.62
C LYS A 115 1.24 -13.23 0.28
N ARG A 116 0.84 -12.58 -0.81
CA ARG A 116 1.39 -12.85 -2.15
C ARG A 116 2.90 -12.59 -2.21
N LEU A 117 3.37 -11.47 -1.64
CA LEU A 117 4.80 -11.13 -1.61
C LEU A 117 5.60 -12.17 -0.82
N LEU A 118 5.04 -12.70 0.26
CA LEU A 118 5.67 -13.70 1.11
C LEU A 118 5.51 -15.15 0.60
N GLY A 119 4.85 -15.35 -0.54
CA GLY A 119 4.59 -16.70 -1.09
C GLY A 119 3.65 -17.55 -0.23
N VAL A 120 2.83 -16.92 0.62
CA VAL A 120 1.81 -17.61 1.40
C VAL A 120 0.56 -17.70 0.51
N GLU A 121 0.29 -18.89 -0.02
CA GLU A 121 -0.90 -19.18 -0.82
C GLU A 121 -2.20 -18.92 -0.01
N GLN A 122 -3.26 -18.54 -0.73
CA GLN A 122 -4.56 -18.13 -0.18
C GLN A 122 -5.39 -19.31 0.32
#